data_AF-A0A7V4UJ00-F1
#
_entry.id   AF-A0A7V4UJ00-F1
#
_cell.length_a   1.000
_cell.length_b   1.000
_cell.length_c   1.000
_cell.angle_alpha   90.00
_cell.angle_beta   90.00
_cell.angle_gamma   90.00
#
_symmetry.space_group_name_H-M   'P 1'
#
loop_
_entity.id
_entity.type
_entity.pdbx_description
1 polymer ?
#
loop_
_entity_poly.entity_id
_entity_poly.type
_entity_poly.pdbx_seq_one_letter_code
_entity_poly.pdbx_strand_id
1 'polypeptide(L)'
;MGIDIYARWKNQTPKQIQEQFTGFSAVHGHVGYLREAYRGDPYATHYLFQEVFSKKGEAKIPAEVLRERLPRTLELVEERERKLYREVRKKRIDIIKKSFIDFVKLCEQKEKQTGEPCTIVANY
;
A
#
# COMPACT_ATOMS: atom_id res chain seq x y z
N MET A 1 15.55 6.04 4.62
CA MET A 1 15.07 5.26 3.45
C MET A 1 13.71 4.65 3.80
N GLY A 2 12.84 4.49 2.80
CA GLY A 2 11.48 3.98 2.95
C GLY A 2 11.08 3.21 1.71
N ILE A 3 10.09 2.35 1.86
CA ILE A 3 9.45 1.64 0.76
C ILE A 3 8.25 2.47 0.34
N ASP A 4 8.30 2.99 -0.87
CA ASP A 4 7.23 3.71 -1.52
C ASP A 4 6.51 2.76 -2.48
N ILE A 5 5.19 2.59 -2.31
CA ILE A 5 4.36 1.76 -3.17
C ILE A 5 3.38 2.65 -3.93
N TYR A 6 3.29 2.42 -5.24
CA TYR A 6 2.40 3.12 -6.16
C TYR A 6 1.47 2.13 -6.86
N ALA A 7 0.18 2.46 -6.96
CA ALA A 7 -0.76 1.78 -7.83
C ALA A 7 -0.84 2.50 -9.18
N ARG A 8 -0.66 1.76 -10.28
CA ARG A 8 -0.90 2.23 -11.65
C ARG A 8 -2.05 1.47 -12.27
N TRP A 9 -2.92 2.17 -12.99
CA TRP A 9 -4.06 1.56 -13.68
C TRP A 9 -4.17 2.09 -15.12
N LYS A 10 -4.93 1.37 -15.94
CA LYS A 10 -5.16 1.74 -17.34
C LYS A 10 -5.84 3.11 -17.41
N ASN A 11 -5.36 3.97 -18.33
CA ASN A 11 -5.85 5.33 -18.53
C ASN A 11 -5.72 6.25 -17.29
N GLN A 12 -4.76 5.98 -16.40
CA GLN A 12 -4.43 6.88 -15.29
C GLN A 12 -3.96 8.23 -15.83
N THR A 13 -4.55 9.32 -15.35
CA THR A 13 -4.24 10.66 -15.85
C THR A 13 -2.97 11.22 -15.22
N PRO A 14 -2.26 12.17 -15.87
CA PRO A 14 -1.12 12.84 -15.27
C PRO A 14 -1.41 13.49 -13.91
N LYS A 15 -2.63 14.02 -13.73
CA LYS A 15 -3.08 14.57 -12.43
C LYS A 15 -3.13 13.49 -11.35
N GLN A 16 -3.68 12.32 -11.65
CA GLN A 16 -3.76 11.19 -10.70
C GLN A 16 -2.37 10.67 -10.34
N ILE A 17 -1.44 10.65 -11.29
CA ILE A 17 -0.03 10.32 -11.02
C ILE A 17 0.57 11.37 -10.09
N GLN A 18 0.32 12.66 -10.35
CA GLN A 18 0.84 13.74 -9.53
C GLN A 18 0.33 13.67 -8.08
N GLU A 19 -0.92 13.29 -7.88
CA GLU A 19 -1.55 13.13 -6.56
C GLU A 19 -0.86 12.04 -5.71
N GLN A 20 -0.10 11.12 -6.30
CA GLN A 20 0.64 10.09 -5.58
C GLN A 20 1.96 10.60 -4.97
N PHE A 21 2.48 11.76 -5.39
CA PHE A 21 3.72 12.34 -4.84
C PHE A 21 3.44 13.13 -3.55
N THR A 22 3.14 12.40 -2.47
CA THR A 22 2.61 13.00 -1.22
C THR A 22 3.66 13.37 -0.16
N GLY A 23 4.95 13.39 -0.53
CA GLY A 23 6.02 13.86 0.37
C GLY A 23 6.19 13.00 1.63
N PHE A 24 6.39 11.69 1.46
CA PHE A 24 6.62 10.71 2.53
C PHE A 24 5.44 10.43 3.46
N SER A 25 4.21 10.64 3.00
CA SER A 25 3.04 10.42 3.83
C SER A 25 2.65 8.94 3.99
N ALA A 26 2.28 8.52 5.20
CA ALA A 26 1.79 7.16 5.45
C ALA A 26 0.26 7.01 5.30
N VAL A 27 -0.46 8.07 4.92
CA VAL A 27 -1.94 8.15 5.04
C VAL A 27 -2.68 8.36 3.71
N HIS A 28 -1.99 8.19 2.58
CA HIS A 28 -2.48 8.51 1.24
C HIS A 28 -2.82 7.29 0.39
N GLY A 29 -3.19 6.16 1.01
CA GLY A 29 -3.60 4.97 0.27
C GLY A 29 -4.76 5.22 -0.71
N HIS A 30 -5.65 6.16 -0.38
CA HIS A 30 -6.78 6.55 -1.21
C HIS A 30 -6.42 7.14 -2.59
N VAL A 31 -5.19 7.63 -2.80
CA VAL A 31 -4.68 8.07 -4.12
C VAL A 31 -3.79 7.01 -4.79
N GLY A 32 -3.63 5.84 -4.17
CA GLY A 32 -2.80 4.76 -4.68
C GLY A 32 -1.34 4.89 -4.27
N TYR A 33 -1.08 5.46 -3.09
CA TYR A 33 0.26 5.57 -2.53
C TYR A 33 0.32 5.01 -1.10
N LEU A 34 1.25 4.10 -0.83
CA LEU A 34 1.60 3.66 0.52
C LEU A 34 3.07 3.92 0.78
N ARG A 35 3.39 4.14 2.05
CA ARG A 35 4.78 4.24 2.51
C ARG A 35 4.98 3.49 3.80
N GLU A 36 6.05 2.69 3.83
CA GLU A 36 6.62 2.17 5.06
C GLU A 36 8.06 2.65 5.24
N ALA A 37 8.49 2.89 6.48
CA ALA A 37 9.90 3.20 6.72
C ALA A 37 10.74 1.93 6.59
N TYR A 38 11.91 2.01 5.95
CA TYR A 38 12.85 0.90 5.75
C TYR A 38 13.63 0.59 7.03
N ARG A 39 12.89 0.27 8.10
CA ARG A 39 13.36 -0.18 9.40
C ARG A 39 12.23 -0.86 10.15
N GLY A 40 12.57 -1.92 10.90
CA GLY A 40 11.69 -2.60 11.83
C GLY A 40 10.71 -3.56 11.18
N ASP A 41 11.19 -4.77 10.88
CA ASP A 41 10.35 -5.91 10.56
C ASP A 41 9.27 -6.15 11.63
N PRO A 42 8.08 -6.63 11.23
CA PRO A 42 7.70 -7.10 9.89
C PRO A 42 7.25 -5.96 8.93
N TYR A 43 7.48 -6.11 7.61
CA TYR A 43 6.96 -5.19 6.59
C TYR A 43 5.58 -5.62 6.08
N ALA A 44 4.56 -4.79 6.28
CA ALA A 44 3.20 -5.08 5.82
C ALA A 44 3.11 -5.08 4.28
N THR A 45 3.85 -4.19 3.62
CA THR A 45 3.95 -4.10 2.15
C THR A 45 4.57 -5.35 1.54
N HIS A 46 5.57 -5.98 2.17
CA HIS A 46 6.15 -7.23 1.68
C HIS A 46 5.12 -8.37 1.67
N TYR A 47 4.27 -8.43 2.70
CA TYR A 47 3.22 -9.44 2.78
C TYR A 47 2.07 -9.16 1.80
N LEU A 48 1.66 -7.92 1.64
CA LEU A 48 0.55 -7.56 0.74
C LEU A 48 0.95 -7.72 -0.74
N PHE A 49 2.18 -7.34 -1.08
CA PHE A 49 2.68 -7.25 -2.46
C PHE A 49 3.82 -8.24 -2.75
N GLN A 50 3.66 -9.49 -2.32
CA GLN A 50 4.71 -10.54 -2.40
C GLN A 50 5.34 -10.64 -3.81
N GLU A 51 4.52 -10.51 -4.84
CA GLU A 51 4.92 -10.60 -6.24
C GLU A 51 5.89 -9.48 -6.62
N VAL A 52 5.66 -8.27 -6.12
CA VAL A 52 6.46 -7.07 -6.40
C VAL A 52 7.88 -7.25 -5.87
N PHE A 53 8.01 -7.72 -4.64
CA PHE A 53 9.31 -7.95 -4.00
C PHE A 53 10.02 -9.20 -4.53
N SER A 54 9.28 -10.14 -5.12
CA SER A 54 9.85 -11.34 -5.73
C SER A 54 10.35 -11.12 -7.17
N LYS A 55 9.82 -10.11 -7.90
CA LYS A 55 9.99 -9.98 -9.37
C LYS A 55 10.55 -8.64 -9.85
N LYS A 56 11.45 -8.01 -9.10
CA LYS A 56 12.15 -6.75 -9.49
C LYS A 56 11.30 -5.46 -9.40
N GLY A 57 10.42 -5.35 -8.40
CA GLY A 57 9.87 -4.05 -8.00
C GLY A 57 8.57 -3.62 -8.67
N GLU A 58 7.98 -4.43 -9.57
CA GLU A 58 6.59 -4.22 -10.00
C GLU A 58 5.87 -5.53 -10.38
N ALA A 59 4.55 -5.55 -10.19
CA ALA A 59 3.70 -6.67 -10.58
C ALA A 59 2.24 -6.24 -10.75
N LYS A 60 1.52 -6.86 -11.69
CA LYS A 60 0.05 -6.81 -11.72
C LYS A 60 -0.49 -7.78 -10.67
N ILE A 61 -1.31 -7.29 -9.74
CA ILE A 61 -1.91 -8.11 -8.68
C ILE A 61 -3.42 -7.92 -8.71
N PRO A 62 -4.22 -8.99 -8.89
CA PRO A 62 -5.67 -8.91 -8.83
C PRO A 62 -6.16 -8.34 -7.49
N ALA A 63 -7.18 -7.48 -7.55
CA ALA A 63 -7.71 -6.84 -6.36
C ALA A 63 -8.31 -7.84 -5.36
N GLU A 64 -8.82 -8.98 -5.83
CA GLU A 64 -9.28 -10.08 -4.98
C GLU A 64 -8.16 -10.64 -4.10
N VAL A 65 -6.94 -10.78 -4.66
CA VAL A 65 -5.76 -11.27 -3.92
C VAL A 65 -5.34 -10.24 -2.88
N LEU A 66 -5.33 -8.95 -3.24
CA LEU A 66 -5.06 -7.87 -2.28
C LEU A 66 -6.09 -7.86 -1.15
N ARG A 67 -7.36 -8.08 -1.47
CA ARG A 67 -8.46 -8.12 -0.51
C ARG A 67 -8.35 -9.32 0.43
N GLU A 68 -8.00 -10.49 -0.08
CA GLU A 68 -7.76 -11.70 0.71
C GLU A 68 -6.61 -11.50 1.72
N ARG A 69 -5.53 -10.85 1.29
CA ARG A 69 -4.36 -10.59 2.14
C ARG A 69 -4.55 -9.46 3.13
N LEU A 70 -5.53 -8.58 2.91
CA LEU A 70 -5.71 -7.35 3.69
C LEU A 70 -5.86 -7.62 5.20
N PRO A 71 -6.70 -8.56 5.70
CA PRO A 71 -6.84 -8.78 7.14
C PRO A 71 -5.52 -9.04 7.85
N ARG A 72 -4.71 -9.99 7.33
CA ARG A 72 -3.38 -10.29 7.88
C ARG A 72 -2.41 -9.12 7.73
N THR A 73 -2.48 -8.38 6.62
CA THR A 73 -1.68 -7.16 6.43
C THR A 73 -1.94 -6.14 7.53
N LEU A 74 -3.21 -5.94 7.93
CA LEU A 74 -3.56 -4.98 8.98
C LEU A 74 -3.02 -5.39 10.36
N GLU A 75 -2.96 -6.70 10.65
CA GLU A 75 -2.31 -7.19 11.87
C GLU A 75 -0.81 -6.85 11.87
N LEU A 76 -0.12 -7.07 10.75
CA LEU A 76 1.30 -6.75 10.61
C LEU A 76 1.56 -5.24 10.76
N VAL A 77 0.69 -4.39 10.20
CA VAL A 77 0.76 -2.93 10.41
C VAL A 77 0.72 -2.57 11.89
N GLU A 78 -0.19 -3.18 12.65
CA GLU A 78 -0.31 -2.93 14.09
C GLU A 78 0.90 -3.43 14.87
N GLU A 79 1.34 -4.67 14.61
CA GLU A 79 2.51 -5.27 15.24
C GLU A 79 3.75 -4.37 15.03
N ARG A 80 3.97 -3.97 13.77
CA ARG A 80 5.08 -3.12 13.37
C ARG A 80 5.05 -1.76 14.07
N GLU A 81 3.91 -1.07 14.06
CA GLU A 81 3.78 0.25 14.70
C GLU A 81 4.05 0.16 16.21
N ARG A 82 3.49 -0.85 16.89
CA ARG A 82 3.73 -1.08 18.33
C ARG A 82 5.20 -1.38 18.64
N LYS A 83 5.89 -2.12 17.76
CA LYS A 83 7.31 -2.47 17.94
C LYS A 83 8.24 -1.27 17.74
N LEU A 84 7.95 -0.42 16.74
CA LEU A 84 8.82 0.69 16.37
C LEU A 84 8.70 1.91 17.29
N TYR A 85 7.55 2.08 17.94
CA TYR A 85 7.24 3.29 18.67
C TYR A 85 6.66 2.90 20.05
N ARG A 86 7.40 3.22 21.13
CA ARG A 86 7.05 2.84 22.50
C ARG A 86 5.67 3.34 22.96
N GLU A 87 5.20 4.47 22.42
CA GLU A 87 3.90 5.07 22.75
C GLU A 87 3.10 5.40 21.48
N VAL A 88 2.63 4.37 20.74
CA VAL A 88 1.70 4.63 19.64
C VAL A 88 0.29 4.82 20.18
N ARG A 89 -0.25 6.03 19.97
CA ARG A 89 -1.68 6.27 20.13
C ARG A 89 -2.44 5.38 19.15
N LYS A 90 -3.40 4.59 19.63
CA LYS A 90 -4.29 3.72 18.81
C LYS A 90 -4.79 4.43 17.54
N LYS A 91 -5.17 5.71 17.67
CA LYS A 91 -5.60 6.57 16.56
C LYS A 91 -4.61 6.62 15.39
N ARG A 92 -3.29 6.60 15.64
CA ARG A 92 -2.27 6.58 14.59
C ARG A 92 -2.24 5.25 13.84
N ILE A 93 -2.33 4.13 14.56
CA ILE A 93 -2.40 2.79 13.97
C ILE A 93 -3.64 2.69 13.08
N ASP A 94 -4.80 3.16 13.57
CA ASP A 94 -6.05 3.14 12.83
C ASP A 94 -5.97 3.97 11.54
N ILE A 95 -5.30 5.12 11.57
CA ILE A 95 -5.07 5.95 10.37
C ILE A 95 -4.19 5.22 9.35
N ILE A 96 -3.12 4.54 9.79
CA ILE A 96 -2.23 3.79 8.88
C ILE A 96 -2.99 2.59 8.30
N LYS A 97 -3.69 1.81 9.12
CA LYS A 97 -4.56 0.72 8.67
C LYS A 97 -5.58 1.20 7.64
N LYS A 98 -6.21 2.35 7.88
CA LYS A 98 -7.14 2.97 6.93
C LYS A 98 -6.46 3.25 5.59
N SER A 99 -5.22 3.71 5.59
CA SER A 99 -4.44 3.89 4.36
C SER A 99 -4.35 2.60 3.53
N PHE A 100 -4.00 1.47 4.16
CA PHE A 100 -3.97 0.17 3.46
C PHE A 100 -5.35 -0.25 2.94
N ILE A 101 -6.41 -0.05 3.73
CA ILE A 101 -7.79 -0.35 3.31
C ILE A 101 -8.19 0.50 2.10
N ASP A 102 -7.94 1.81 2.16
CA ASP A 102 -8.29 2.75 1.10
C ASP A 102 -7.50 2.44 -0.19
N PHE A 103 -6.25 2.00 -0.08
CA PHE A 103 -5.44 1.55 -1.21
C PHE A 103 -6.02 0.32 -1.90
N VAL A 104 -6.38 -0.72 -1.12
CA VAL A 104 -7.01 -1.93 -1.69
C VAL A 104 -8.34 -1.59 -2.33
N LYS A 105 -9.16 -0.77 -1.67
CA LYS A 105 -10.44 -0.30 -2.22
C LYS A 105 -10.27 0.48 -3.53
N LEU A 106 -9.23 1.32 -3.62
CA LEU A 106 -8.91 2.00 -4.88
C LEU A 106 -8.56 0.98 -5.98
N CYS A 107 -7.73 -0.01 -5.68
CA CYS A 107 -7.37 -1.05 -6.65
C CYS A 107 -8.59 -1.84 -7.13
N GLU A 108 -9.49 -2.22 -6.23
CA GLU A 108 -10.77 -2.87 -6.58
C GLU A 108 -11.64 -2.00 -7.50
N GLN A 109 -11.74 -0.70 -7.19
CA GLN A 109 -12.51 0.24 -8.00
C GLN A 109 -11.89 0.40 -9.39
N LYS A 110 -10.57 0.52 -9.47
CA LYS A 110 -9.87 0.71 -10.74
C LYS A 110 -9.93 -0.55 -11.58
N GLU A 111 -9.71 -1.72 -11.01
CA GLU A 111 -9.83 -2.99 -11.72
C GLU A 111 -11.24 -3.19 -12.31
N LYS A 112 -12.29 -2.85 -11.55
CA LYS A 112 -13.68 -2.86 -12.07
C LYS A 112 -13.91 -1.86 -13.20
N GLN A 113 -13.28 -0.68 -13.14
CA GLN A 113 -13.41 0.36 -14.16
C GLN A 113 -12.62 0.04 -15.44
N THR A 114 -11.46 -0.60 -15.32
CA THR A 114 -10.52 -0.82 -16.42
C THR A 114 -10.61 -2.22 -17.02
N GLY A 115 -11.21 -3.17 -16.31
CA GLY A 115 -11.25 -4.60 -16.67
C GLY A 115 -9.90 -5.30 -16.52
N GLU A 116 -8.91 -4.66 -15.88
CA GLU A 116 -7.56 -5.19 -15.72
C GLU A 116 -7.01 -4.86 -14.33
N PRO A 117 -6.25 -5.77 -13.69
CA PRO A 117 -5.61 -5.49 -12.42
C PRO A 117 -4.67 -4.29 -12.44
N CYS A 118 -4.57 -3.62 -11.30
CA CYS A 118 -3.59 -2.55 -11.11
C CYS A 118 -2.16 -3.12 -11.13
N THR A 119 -1.24 -2.39 -11.76
CA THR A 119 0.20 -2.63 -11.62
C THR A 119 0.67 -1.94 -10.35
N ILE A 120 1.17 -2.72 -9.40
CA ILE A 120 1.77 -2.23 -8.17
C ILE A 120 3.27 -2.08 -8.40
N VAL A 121 3.82 -0.92 -8.04
CA VAL A 121 5.25 -0.58 -8.20
C VAL A 121 5.83 -0.23 -6.84
N ALA A 122 6.94 -0.85 -6.47
CA ALA A 122 7.73 -0.53 -5.29
C ALA A 122 9.00 0.24 -5.66
N ASN A 123 9.34 1.24 -4.86
CA ASN A 123 10.56 2.04 -4.97
C ASN A 123 11.19 2.14 -3.57
N TYR A 124 12.44 1.71 -3.41
CA TYR A 124 13.13 1.64 -2.11
C TYR A 124 14.66 1.64 -2.25
#